data_AF-A0A524L208-F1
#
_entry.id   AF-A0A524L208-F1
#
_cell.length_a   1.000
_cell.length_b   1.000
_cell.length_c   1.000
_cell.angle_alpha   90.00
_cell.angle_beta   90.00
_cell.angle_gamma   90.00
#
_symmetry.space_group_name_H-M   'P 1'
#
loop_
_entity.id
_entity.type
_entity.pdbx_description
1 polymer ?
#
loop_
_entity_poly.entity_id
_entity_poly.type
_entity_poly.pdbx_seq_one_letter_code
_entity_poly.pdbx_strand_id
1 'polypeptide(L)'
;VGTRINDLYYTYTLYPAEAFKTLDQKTLKTCNLEKIRNKPFLKSLEKRLAGHDYLNVERYDYADLAVEEENGVLLFQNRGRTILKTDLSDFSLRPSIILKEFSAKSDRNAFFRRGTFFSILIGFPVLLYIVTYALIHTVLNLFLDPKGSSVITSIICFSLGVALMITLFIGERGVGAGNLEGALQSGDWRHRVAALKTVQEKGRDVALFGNYRRMLTSTHVPERYWLAGALGYSRGPETYRDILALLDDPSPNVVCKAFEALGKRGGAQAMGNIIRRIETSDHWYEQWYAYRALRTLGWRQIRSQ
;
A
#
# COMPACT_ATOMS: atom_id res chain seq x y z
N VAL A 1 -3.92 21.05 10.80
CA VAL A 1 -2.57 20.84 10.19
C VAL A 1 -2.40 19.42 9.71
N GLY A 2 -2.56 18.40 10.56
CA GLY A 2 -2.39 16.99 10.16
C GLY A 2 -3.19 16.53 8.93
N THR A 3 -4.49 16.85 8.85
CA THR A 3 -5.33 16.49 7.70
C THR A 3 -4.82 17.09 6.39
N ARG A 4 -4.42 18.37 6.39
CA ARG A 4 -3.85 19.03 5.19
C ARG A 4 -2.53 18.40 4.74
N ILE A 5 -1.67 17.96 5.67
CA ILE A 5 -0.42 17.27 5.34
C ILE A 5 -0.73 15.90 4.73
N ASN A 6 -1.71 15.18 5.27
CA ASN A 6 -2.18 13.91 4.73
C ASN A 6 -2.72 14.08 3.30
N ASP A 7 -3.56 15.09 3.05
CA ASP A 7 -4.13 15.34 1.74
C ASP A 7 -3.03 15.71 0.72
N LEU A 8 -2.06 16.53 1.12
CA LEU A 8 -0.89 16.86 0.31
C LEU A 8 -0.05 15.61 -0.03
N TYR A 9 0.16 14.72 0.94
CA TYR A 9 0.87 13.46 0.73
C TYR A 9 0.19 12.62 -0.36
N TYR A 10 -1.13 12.36 -0.23
CA TYR A 10 -1.86 11.52 -1.18
C TYR A 10 -2.06 12.17 -2.55
N THR A 11 -2.08 13.51 -2.62
CA THR A 11 -2.20 14.24 -3.88
C THR A 11 -0.89 14.21 -4.69
N TYR A 12 0.26 14.42 -4.05
CA TYR A 12 1.50 14.74 -4.78
C TYR A 12 2.58 13.67 -4.75
N THR A 13 2.58 12.75 -3.77
CA THR A 13 3.72 11.81 -3.61
C THR A 13 3.58 10.53 -4.41
N LEU A 14 2.39 10.25 -4.94
CA LEU A 14 2.12 8.93 -5.54
C LEU A 14 2.49 8.77 -7.00
N TYR A 15 2.34 9.78 -7.85
CA TYR A 15 2.87 9.72 -9.22
C TYR A 15 4.39 9.51 -9.23
N PRO A 16 5.19 10.23 -8.40
CA PRO A 16 6.61 9.95 -8.26
C PRO A 16 6.89 8.53 -7.74
N ALA A 17 6.11 8.05 -6.76
CA ALA A 17 6.30 6.71 -6.21
C ALA A 17 6.06 5.62 -7.27
N GLU A 18 5.06 5.78 -8.14
CA GLU A 18 4.78 4.82 -9.22
C GLU A 18 5.92 4.77 -10.25
N ALA A 19 6.51 5.92 -10.60
CA ALA A 19 7.67 5.96 -11.50
C ALA A 19 8.92 5.28 -10.90
N PHE A 20 8.99 5.19 -9.57
CA PHE A 20 10.12 4.62 -8.86
C PHE A 20 10.01 3.09 -8.72
N LYS A 21 8.80 2.54 -8.61
CA LYS A 21 8.55 1.10 -8.38
C LYS A 21 9.25 0.20 -9.39
N THR A 22 9.71 -0.97 -8.92
CA THR A 22 10.10 -2.05 -9.84
C THR A 22 8.87 -2.57 -10.58
N LEU A 23 9.08 -3.23 -11.72
CA LEU A 23 7.97 -3.84 -12.46
C LEU A 23 7.22 -4.87 -11.61
N ASP A 24 7.91 -5.63 -10.76
CA ASP A 24 7.30 -6.57 -9.80
C ASP A 24 6.36 -5.87 -8.79
N GLN A 25 6.73 -4.67 -8.33
CA GLN A 25 5.97 -3.87 -7.36
C GLN A 25 4.76 -3.13 -7.96
N LYS A 26 4.70 -2.99 -9.29
CA LYS A 26 3.54 -2.38 -9.96
C LYS A 26 2.30 -3.25 -9.78
N THR A 27 1.15 -2.60 -9.62
CA THR A 27 -0.14 -3.31 -9.44
C THR A 27 -0.75 -3.75 -10.75
N LEU A 28 -0.56 -2.97 -11.81
CA LEU A 28 -0.95 -3.30 -13.16
C LEU A 28 0.25 -3.14 -14.08
N LYS A 29 0.42 -4.09 -14.97
CA LYS A 29 1.56 -4.21 -15.87
C LYS A 29 1.00 -4.43 -17.26
N THR A 30 1.69 -3.92 -18.27
CA THR A 30 1.27 -4.09 -19.66
C THR A 30 2.11 -5.16 -20.32
N CYS A 31 1.47 -6.02 -21.11
CA CYS A 31 2.16 -6.92 -22.02
C CYS A 31 1.70 -6.77 -23.46
N ASN A 32 2.58 -7.09 -24.40
CA ASN A 32 2.27 -7.18 -25.81
C ASN A 32 2.56 -8.61 -26.28
N LEU A 33 1.52 -9.27 -26.81
CA LEU A 33 1.56 -10.66 -27.29
C LEU A 33 1.27 -10.78 -28.80
N GLU A 34 1.30 -9.68 -29.56
CA GLU A 34 0.93 -9.65 -30.99
C GLU A 34 1.82 -10.53 -31.87
N LYS A 35 3.08 -10.71 -31.46
CA LYS A 35 4.06 -11.52 -32.19
C LYS A 35 3.86 -13.03 -31.99
N ILE A 36 2.89 -13.46 -31.18
CA ILE A 36 2.57 -14.87 -30.95
C ILE A 36 1.54 -15.34 -32.00
N ARG A 37 1.99 -16.17 -32.95
CA ARG A 37 1.15 -16.62 -34.09
C ARG A 37 0.14 -17.71 -33.71
N ASN A 38 0.50 -18.58 -32.76
CA ASN A 38 -0.33 -19.73 -32.39
C ASN A 38 -1.49 -19.29 -31.46
N LYS A 39 -2.74 -19.36 -31.94
CA LYS A 39 -3.93 -18.87 -31.22
C LYS A 39 -4.25 -19.61 -29.91
N PRO A 40 -4.30 -20.97 -29.87
CA PRO A 40 -4.43 -21.71 -28.61
C PRO A 40 -3.35 -21.33 -27.59
N PHE A 41 -2.11 -21.17 -28.07
CA PHE A 41 -0.98 -20.81 -27.24
C PHE A 41 -1.12 -19.39 -26.67
N LEU A 42 -1.45 -18.41 -27.52
CA LEU A 42 -1.72 -17.03 -27.12
C LEU A 42 -2.73 -16.94 -25.98
N LYS A 43 -3.87 -17.66 -26.08
CA LYS A 43 -4.89 -17.68 -25.01
C LYS A 43 -4.38 -18.23 -23.68
N SER A 44 -3.56 -19.28 -23.73
CA SER A 44 -2.96 -19.89 -22.54
C SER A 44 -1.97 -18.93 -21.87
N LEU A 45 -1.15 -18.23 -22.66
CA LEU A 45 -0.18 -17.26 -22.19
C LEU A 45 -0.87 -16.02 -21.60
N GLU A 46 -1.85 -15.46 -22.32
CA GLU A 46 -2.65 -14.32 -21.87
C GLU A 46 -3.33 -14.60 -20.52
N LYS A 47 -3.95 -15.78 -20.36
CA LYS A 47 -4.58 -16.18 -19.09
C LYS A 47 -3.59 -16.24 -17.91
N ARG A 48 -2.36 -16.70 -18.15
CA ARG A 48 -1.32 -16.79 -17.11
C ARG A 48 -0.81 -15.39 -16.75
N LEU A 49 -0.51 -14.58 -17.75
CA LEU A 49 -0.06 -13.20 -17.58
C LEU A 49 -1.12 -12.34 -16.87
N ALA A 50 -2.39 -12.43 -17.26
CA ALA A 50 -3.49 -11.76 -16.56
C ALA A 50 -3.63 -12.23 -15.10
N GLY A 51 -3.29 -13.50 -14.80
CA GLY A 51 -3.18 -14.01 -13.44
C GLY A 51 -2.13 -13.30 -12.59
N HIS A 52 -1.10 -12.72 -13.22
CA HIS A 52 -0.02 -11.94 -12.63
C HIS A 52 -0.13 -10.44 -12.92
N ASP A 53 -1.33 -9.96 -13.23
CA ASP A 53 -1.64 -8.54 -13.47
C ASP A 53 -0.95 -7.93 -14.70
N TYR A 54 -0.53 -8.76 -15.65
CA TYR A 54 -0.09 -8.32 -16.98
C TYR A 54 -1.30 -8.29 -17.92
N LEU A 55 -1.70 -7.10 -18.32
CA LEU A 55 -2.77 -6.85 -19.26
C LEU A 55 -2.23 -6.77 -20.67
N ASN A 56 -2.81 -7.57 -21.57
CA ASN A 56 -2.44 -7.55 -22.98
C ASN A 56 -2.99 -6.29 -23.64
N VAL A 57 -2.09 -5.42 -24.12
CA VAL A 57 -2.43 -4.17 -24.80
C VAL A 57 -1.97 -4.29 -26.25
N GLU A 58 -2.92 -4.28 -27.17
CA GLU A 58 -2.63 -4.28 -28.62
C GLU A 58 -2.05 -2.93 -29.04
N ARG A 59 -1.15 -2.94 -30.02
CA ARG A 59 -0.56 -1.75 -30.66
C ARG A 59 0.12 -0.79 -29.69
N TYR A 60 0.72 -1.34 -28.63
CA TYR A 60 1.47 -0.57 -27.65
C TYR A 60 2.94 -0.96 -27.66
N ASP A 61 3.76 -0.12 -28.31
CA ASP A 61 5.21 -0.35 -28.47
C ASP A 61 5.99 -0.23 -27.16
N TYR A 62 5.39 0.40 -26.14
CA TYR A 62 6.01 0.66 -24.84
C TYR A 62 5.52 -0.26 -23.72
N ALA A 63 5.01 -1.44 -24.06
CA ALA A 63 4.59 -2.43 -23.06
C ALA A 63 5.71 -2.77 -22.07
N ASP A 64 5.37 -3.01 -20.80
CA ASP A 64 6.34 -3.39 -19.78
C ASP A 64 7.00 -4.75 -20.11
N LEU A 65 6.27 -5.64 -20.79
CA LEU A 65 6.72 -6.94 -21.28
C LEU A 65 6.22 -7.21 -22.71
N ALA A 66 7.11 -7.31 -23.69
CA ALA A 66 6.77 -7.87 -25.00
C ALA A 66 7.22 -9.34 -25.06
N VAL A 67 6.39 -10.22 -25.62
CA VAL A 67 6.72 -11.64 -25.77
C VAL A 67 6.73 -12.00 -27.25
N GLU A 68 7.84 -12.59 -27.68
CA GLU A 68 8.04 -13.10 -29.03
C GLU A 68 8.39 -14.60 -28.96
N GLU A 69 7.93 -15.37 -29.93
CA GLU A 69 8.19 -16.81 -30.01
C GLU A 69 9.13 -17.09 -31.19
N GLU A 70 10.30 -17.65 -30.91
CA GLU A 70 11.27 -18.08 -31.91
C GLU A 70 11.66 -19.54 -31.64
N ASN A 71 11.38 -20.44 -32.58
CA ASN A 71 11.77 -21.86 -32.51
C ASN A 71 11.37 -22.58 -31.20
N GLY A 72 10.18 -22.25 -30.66
CA GLY A 72 9.67 -22.83 -29.40
C GLY A 72 10.25 -22.20 -28.11
N VAL A 73 11.08 -21.17 -28.25
CA VAL A 73 11.59 -20.37 -27.13
C VAL A 73 10.83 -19.04 -27.05
N LEU A 74 10.45 -18.67 -25.84
CA LEU A 74 9.87 -17.37 -25.53
C LEU A 74 10.96 -16.37 -25.22
N LEU A 75 10.96 -15.29 -25.98
CA LEU A 75 11.83 -14.13 -25.81
C LEU A 75 11.05 -13.05 -25.07
N PHE A 76 11.41 -12.82 -23.81
CA PHE A 76 10.83 -11.76 -23.00
C PHE A 76 11.64 -10.48 -23.22
N GLN A 77 10.99 -9.49 -23.79
CA GLN A 77 11.58 -8.24 -24.24
C GLN A 77 11.08 -7.06 -23.40
N ASN A 78 11.97 -6.09 -23.16
CA ASN A 78 11.62 -4.78 -22.62
C ASN A 78 12.21 -3.70 -23.51
N ARG A 79 11.37 -2.82 -24.06
CA ARG A 79 11.77 -1.73 -25.00
C ARG A 79 12.65 -2.24 -26.16
N GLY A 80 12.22 -3.33 -26.79
CA GLY A 80 12.89 -3.94 -27.95
C GLY A 80 14.17 -4.73 -27.65
N ARG A 81 14.58 -4.86 -26.38
CA ARG A 81 15.74 -5.68 -26.00
C ARG A 81 15.27 -6.97 -25.32
N THR A 82 15.80 -8.11 -25.75
CA THR A 82 15.59 -9.40 -25.08
C THR A 82 16.30 -9.42 -23.75
N ILE A 83 15.54 -9.55 -22.66
CA ILE A 83 16.04 -9.54 -21.29
C ILE A 83 16.19 -10.97 -20.76
N LEU A 84 15.24 -11.83 -21.12
CA LEU A 84 15.18 -13.21 -20.65
C LEU A 84 14.69 -14.11 -21.78
N LYS A 85 15.25 -15.32 -21.84
CA LYS A 85 14.79 -16.40 -22.73
C LYS A 85 14.30 -17.54 -21.85
N THR A 86 13.14 -18.10 -22.15
CA THR A 86 12.54 -19.21 -21.41
C THR A 86 11.73 -20.07 -22.38
N ASP A 87 11.46 -21.32 -22.04
CA ASP A 87 10.52 -22.16 -22.79
C ASP A 87 9.12 -22.12 -22.15
N LEU A 88 8.13 -22.59 -22.90
CA LEU A 88 6.75 -22.60 -22.43
C LEU A 88 6.54 -23.53 -21.22
N SER A 89 7.22 -24.67 -21.18
CA SER A 89 7.09 -25.62 -20.06
C SER A 89 7.57 -24.99 -18.76
N ASP A 90 8.75 -24.37 -18.76
CA ASP A 90 9.32 -23.72 -17.59
C ASP A 90 8.50 -22.50 -17.16
N PHE A 91 8.06 -21.66 -18.11
CA PHE A 91 7.16 -20.56 -17.80
C PHE A 91 5.82 -21.03 -17.23
N SER A 92 5.30 -22.16 -17.73
CA SER A 92 4.06 -22.74 -17.24
C SER A 92 4.17 -23.27 -15.82
N LEU A 93 5.33 -23.82 -15.45
CA LEU A 93 5.59 -24.37 -14.13
C LEU A 93 5.88 -23.28 -13.10
N ARG A 94 6.62 -22.22 -13.48
CA ARG A 94 7.16 -21.22 -12.54
C ARG A 94 6.99 -19.77 -13.03
N PRO A 95 5.77 -19.33 -13.38
CA PRO A 95 5.56 -18.00 -13.97
C PRO A 95 5.98 -16.87 -13.04
N SER A 96 5.68 -16.96 -11.74
CA SER A 96 6.06 -15.94 -10.75
C SER A 96 7.56 -15.72 -10.66
N ILE A 97 8.35 -16.80 -10.72
CA ILE A 97 9.82 -16.73 -10.59
C ILE A 97 10.41 -16.07 -11.84
N ILE A 98 9.96 -16.49 -13.01
CA ILE A 98 10.42 -15.98 -14.30
C ILE A 98 10.06 -14.50 -14.46
N LEU A 99 8.84 -14.10 -14.09
CA LEU A 99 8.42 -12.68 -14.14
C LEU A 99 9.20 -11.81 -13.15
N LYS A 100 9.53 -12.35 -11.97
CA LYS A 100 10.36 -11.64 -10.98
C LYS A 100 11.80 -11.48 -11.47
N GLU A 101 12.35 -12.51 -12.10
CA GLU A 101 13.68 -12.45 -12.72
C GLU A 101 13.70 -11.45 -13.88
N PHE A 102 12.69 -11.50 -14.76
CA PHE A 102 12.52 -10.52 -15.84
C PHE A 102 12.43 -9.09 -15.29
N SER A 103 11.63 -8.88 -14.24
CA SER A 103 11.55 -7.57 -13.57
C SER A 103 12.90 -7.12 -13.06
N ALA A 104 13.66 -7.98 -12.38
CA ALA A 104 14.96 -7.64 -11.81
C ALA A 104 15.99 -7.30 -12.89
N LYS A 105 16.02 -8.06 -14.00
CA LYS A 105 16.94 -7.81 -15.12
C LYS A 105 16.55 -6.60 -15.97
N SER A 106 15.27 -6.24 -16.00
CA SER A 106 14.78 -5.05 -16.73
C SER A 106 14.98 -3.73 -15.97
N ASP A 107 15.45 -3.80 -14.72
CA ASP A 107 15.41 -2.70 -13.77
C ASP A 107 16.60 -1.75 -13.87
N ARG A 108 16.43 -0.66 -14.62
CA ARG A 108 17.48 0.36 -14.81
C ARG A 108 17.69 1.27 -13.60
N ASN A 109 16.71 1.35 -12.71
CA ASN A 109 16.70 2.30 -11.59
C ASN A 109 17.11 1.65 -10.25
N ALA A 110 17.57 0.40 -10.27
CA ALA A 110 17.97 -0.33 -9.06
C ALA A 110 19.01 0.40 -8.21
N PHE A 111 20.01 0.99 -8.86
CA PHE A 111 21.03 1.76 -8.15
C PHE A 111 20.45 3.03 -7.51
N PHE A 112 19.67 3.81 -8.26
CA PHE A 112 19.03 5.02 -7.77
C PHE A 112 18.11 4.71 -6.59
N ARG A 113 17.30 3.64 -6.68
CA ARG A 113 16.44 3.21 -5.58
C ARG A 113 17.19 2.86 -4.31
N ARG A 114 18.29 2.11 -4.42
CA ARG A 114 19.15 1.80 -3.28
C ARG A 114 19.76 3.07 -2.69
N GLY A 115 20.21 4.00 -3.53
CA GLY A 115 20.73 5.30 -3.12
C GLY A 115 19.72 6.11 -2.31
N THR A 116 18.49 6.26 -2.81
CA THR A 116 17.41 6.94 -2.08
C THR A 116 17.08 6.23 -0.76
N PHE A 117 17.05 4.90 -0.75
CA PHE A 117 16.82 4.14 0.48
C PHE A 117 17.89 4.42 1.54
N PHE A 118 19.17 4.38 1.19
CA PHE A 118 20.25 4.72 2.12
C PHE A 118 20.23 6.21 2.52
N SER A 119 19.86 7.10 1.60
CA SER A 119 19.70 8.52 1.90
C SER A 119 18.60 8.76 2.94
N ILE A 120 17.46 8.08 2.86
CA ILE A 120 16.38 8.20 3.84
C ILE A 120 16.72 7.46 5.14
N LEU A 121 17.30 6.26 5.06
CA LEU A 121 17.57 5.41 6.22
C LEU A 121 18.74 5.92 7.07
N ILE A 122 19.81 6.39 6.43
CA ILE A 122 21.06 6.80 7.10
C ILE A 122 21.28 8.30 6.94
N GLY A 123 21.17 8.80 5.70
CA GLY A 123 21.48 10.20 5.38
C GLY A 123 20.59 11.19 6.13
N PHE A 124 19.28 10.97 6.18
CA PHE A 124 18.34 11.86 6.84
C PHE A 124 18.54 11.90 8.37
N PRO A 125 18.64 10.77 9.10
CA PRO A 125 18.99 10.81 10.53
C PRO A 125 20.33 11.48 10.83
N VAL A 126 21.36 11.23 10.01
CA VAL A 126 22.68 11.87 10.16
C VAL A 126 22.59 13.38 9.93
N LEU A 127 21.90 13.81 8.87
CA LEU A 127 21.69 15.23 8.59
C LEU A 127 20.91 15.90 9.72
N LEU A 128 19.83 15.27 10.20
CA LEU A 128 19.04 15.76 11.33
C LEU A 128 19.90 15.91 12.59
N TYR A 129 20.76 14.93 12.87
CA TYR A 129 21.73 15.00 13.97
C TYR A 129 22.70 16.17 13.78
N ILE A 130 23.33 16.31 12.61
CA ILE A 130 24.30 17.38 12.32
C ILE A 130 23.65 18.77 12.49
N VAL A 131 22.45 18.97 11.94
CA VAL A 131 21.73 20.24 12.04
C VAL A 131 21.35 20.54 13.50
N THR A 132 20.80 19.55 14.21
CA THR A 132 20.41 19.71 15.63
C THR A 132 21.63 19.98 16.50
N TYR A 133 22.72 19.26 16.28
CA TYR A 133 23.99 19.45 16.96
C TYR A 133 24.52 20.86 16.70
N ALA A 134 24.58 21.30 15.44
CA ALA A 134 25.08 22.63 15.09
C ALA A 134 24.27 23.74 15.76
N LEU A 135 22.94 23.65 15.73
CA LEU A 135 22.06 24.65 16.36
C LEU A 135 22.28 24.74 17.87
N ILE A 136 22.28 23.60 18.57
CA ILE A 136 22.47 23.57 20.03
C ILE A 136 23.89 24.03 20.39
N HIS A 137 24.90 23.57 19.66
CA HIS A 137 26.29 23.93 19.88
C HIS A 137 26.52 25.44 19.70
N THR A 138 25.97 26.04 18.64
CA THR A 138 26.09 27.49 18.41
C THR A 138 25.49 28.29 19.56
N VAL A 139 24.36 27.85 20.13
CA VAL A 139 23.74 28.50 21.29
C VAL A 139 24.58 28.31 22.55
N LEU A 140 25.06 27.10 22.84
CA LEU A 140 25.84 26.83 24.05
C LEU A 140 27.20 27.53 24.05
N ASN A 141 27.82 27.66 22.88
CA ASN A 141 29.10 28.35 22.72
C ASN A 141 29.02 29.87 22.98
N LEU A 142 27.81 30.43 23.14
CA LEU A 142 27.62 31.80 23.64
C LEU A 142 27.83 31.92 25.16
N PHE A 143 27.70 30.82 25.89
CA PHE A 143 27.68 30.81 27.36
C PHE A 143 28.80 29.98 27.99
N LEU A 144 29.38 29.03 27.25
CA LEU A 144 30.32 28.03 27.77
C LEU A 144 31.59 27.97 26.92
N ASP A 145 32.64 27.37 27.47
CA ASP A 145 33.86 27.11 26.71
C ASP A 145 33.61 26.08 25.58
N PRO A 146 34.43 26.08 24.52
CA PRO A 146 34.21 25.21 23.36
C PRO A 146 34.20 23.70 23.69
N LYS A 147 34.98 23.27 24.69
CA LYS A 147 35.03 21.85 25.07
C LYS A 147 33.79 21.47 25.87
N GLY A 148 33.39 22.29 26.83
CA GLY A 148 32.14 22.13 27.59
C GLY A 148 30.91 22.13 26.68
N SER A 149 30.84 23.07 25.74
CA SER A 149 29.76 23.16 24.75
C SER A 149 29.62 21.90 23.91
N SER A 150 30.73 21.33 23.43
CA SER A 150 30.72 20.10 22.62
C SER A 150 30.22 18.88 23.39
N VAL A 151 30.67 18.69 24.63
CA VAL A 151 30.25 17.58 25.50
C VAL A 151 28.76 17.70 25.83
N ILE A 152 28.32 18.87 26.27
CA ILE A 152 26.92 19.10 26.67
C ILE A 152 25.98 18.96 25.46
N THR A 153 26.35 19.48 24.29
CA THR A 153 25.58 19.29 23.05
C THR A 153 25.39 17.80 22.74
N SER A 154 26.46 17.00 22.83
CA SER A 154 26.43 15.57 22.54
C SER A 154 25.47 14.83 23.48
N ILE A 155 25.50 15.17 24.77
CA ILE A 155 24.57 14.62 25.78
C ILE A 155 23.12 14.98 25.44
N ILE A 156 22.85 16.25 25.12
CA ILE A 156 21.49 16.70 24.77
C ILE A 156 20.98 15.98 23.52
N CYS A 157 21.77 15.91 22.45
CA CYS A 157 21.40 15.21 21.22
C CYS A 157 21.11 13.72 21.48
N PHE A 158 21.93 13.05 22.31
CA PHE A 158 21.71 11.66 22.68
C PHE A 158 20.40 11.49 23.47
N SER A 159 20.17 12.32 24.49
CA SER A 159 18.95 12.29 25.29
C SER A 159 17.70 12.56 24.44
N LEU A 160 17.77 13.50 23.49
CA LEU A 160 16.69 13.78 22.56
C LEU A 160 16.40 12.58 21.65
N GLY A 161 17.44 11.93 21.12
CA GLY A 161 17.30 10.72 20.32
C GLY A 161 16.64 9.56 21.09
N VAL A 162 17.07 9.33 22.33
CA VAL A 162 16.47 8.32 23.23
C VAL A 162 15.02 8.67 23.56
N ALA A 163 14.71 9.92 23.88
CA ALA A 163 13.35 10.36 24.16
C ALA A 163 12.41 10.18 22.96
N LEU A 164 12.88 10.49 21.75
CA LEU A 164 12.12 10.27 20.52
C LEU A 164 11.83 8.78 20.30
N MET A 165 12.84 7.92 20.48
CA MET A 165 12.66 6.47 20.42
C MET A 165 11.64 5.97 21.44
N ILE A 166 11.78 6.36 22.71
CA ILE A 166 10.83 5.98 23.78
C ILE A 166 9.41 6.42 23.42
N THR A 167 9.23 7.63 22.91
CA THR A 167 7.91 8.16 22.52
C THR A 167 7.27 7.35 21.40
N LEU A 168 8.06 6.94 20.40
CA LEU A 168 7.59 6.08 19.31
C LEU A 168 7.20 4.68 19.82
N PHE A 169 7.96 4.11 20.75
CA PHE A 169 7.67 2.79 21.33
C PHE A 169 6.47 2.79 22.29
N ILE A 170 6.25 3.86 23.06
CA ILE A 170 5.15 3.93 24.03
C ILE A 170 3.80 4.19 23.35
N GLY A 171 3.77 4.87 22.19
CA GLY A 171 2.55 5.16 21.44
C GLY A 171 1.76 3.94 20.95
N GLU A 172 2.31 2.74 21.03
CA GLU A 172 1.71 1.48 20.58
C GLU A 172 1.01 0.65 21.68
N ARG A 173 0.87 1.15 22.91
CA ARG A 173 0.14 0.39 23.95
C ARG A 173 -1.35 0.31 23.63
N GLY A 174 -1.76 -0.78 22.96
CA GLY A 174 -3.14 -1.14 22.71
C GLY A 174 -3.95 -1.34 24.00
N VAL A 175 -5.27 -1.21 23.91
CA VAL A 175 -6.16 -1.45 25.04
C VAL A 175 -6.11 -2.94 25.39
N GLY A 176 -5.85 -3.25 26.67
CA GLY A 176 -5.87 -4.63 27.17
C GLY A 176 -7.21 -5.31 26.89
N ALA A 177 -7.18 -6.61 26.53
CA ALA A 177 -8.33 -7.38 26.05
C ALA A 177 -9.58 -7.32 26.95
N GLY A 178 -9.40 -7.12 28.26
CA GLY A 178 -10.46 -7.20 29.28
C GLY A 178 -11.44 -6.04 29.29
N ASN A 179 -11.21 -4.93 28.58
CA ASN A 179 -12.10 -3.76 28.59
C ASN A 179 -12.46 -3.23 27.18
N LEU A 180 -12.60 -4.12 26.20
CA LEU A 180 -12.93 -3.73 24.82
C LEU A 180 -14.30 -3.05 24.71
N GLU A 181 -15.31 -3.58 25.39
CA GLU A 181 -16.67 -3.02 25.37
C GLU A 181 -16.70 -1.62 25.98
N GLY A 182 -16.15 -1.45 27.18
CA GLY A 182 -16.06 -0.13 27.82
C GLY A 182 -15.23 0.87 27.00
N ALA A 183 -14.16 0.42 26.36
CA ALA A 183 -13.33 1.27 25.50
C ALA A 183 -14.06 1.70 24.21
N LEU A 184 -14.83 0.80 23.57
CA LEU A 184 -15.68 1.13 22.41
C LEU A 184 -16.84 2.06 22.79
N GLN A 185 -17.31 1.98 24.04
CA GLN A 185 -18.36 2.85 24.58
C GLN A 185 -17.84 4.18 25.14
N SER A 186 -16.52 4.36 25.30
CA SER A 186 -15.91 5.57 25.83
C SER A 186 -16.35 6.85 25.12
N GLY A 187 -16.46 7.96 25.87
CA GLY A 187 -16.68 9.30 25.30
C GLY A 187 -15.48 9.82 24.51
N ASP A 188 -14.27 9.35 24.82
CA ASP A 188 -13.05 9.73 24.11
C ASP A 188 -12.86 8.86 22.84
N TRP A 189 -12.83 9.52 21.68
CA TRP A 189 -12.60 8.86 20.38
C TRP A 189 -11.26 8.13 20.31
N ARG A 190 -10.24 8.56 21.08
CA ARG A 190 -8.93 7.92 21.11
C ARG A 190 -9.00 6.52 21.71
N HIS A 191 -9.79 6.36 22.79
CA HIS A 191 -10.04 5.06 23.40
C HIS A 191 -10.83 4.14 22.47
N ARG A 192 -11.82 4.68 21.76
CA ARG A 192 -12.60 3.92 20.77
C ARG A 192 -11.73 3.45 19.60
N VAL A 193 -10.88 4.34 19.07
CA VAL A 193 -9.90 3.99 18.04
C VAL A 193 -8.94 2.90 18.51
N ALA A 194 -8.42 3.02 19.72
CA ALA A 194 -7.52 2.01 20.27
C ALA A 194 -8.25 0.65 20.43
N ALA A 195 -9.52 0.65 20.81
CA ALA A 195 -10.32 -0.56 20.87
C ALA A 195 -10.62 -1.15 19.48
N LEU A 196 -10.97 -0.33 18.48
CA LEU A 196 -11.17 -0.75 17.09
C LEU A 196 -9.92 -1.38 16.48
N LYS A 197 -8.73 -0.80 16.76
CA LYS A 197 -7.43 -1.41 16.41
C LYS A 197 -7.31 -2.82 16.98
N THR A 198 -7.56 -2.98 18.28
CA THR A 198 -7.49 -4.28 18.94
C THR A 198 -8.54 -5.27 18.42
N VAL A 199 -9.76 -4.82 18.08
CA VAL A 199 -10.79 -5.64 17.43
C VAL A 199 -10.30 -6.15 16.08
N GLN A 200 -9.73 -5.26 15.26
CA GLN A 200 -9.17 -5.61 13.95
C GLN A 200 -7.98 -6.57 14.07
N GLU A 201 -7.02 -6.28 14.95
CA GLU A 201 -5.83 -7.11 15.19
C GLU A 201 -6.20 -8.53 15.62
N LYS A 202 -7.22 -8.66 16.49
CA LYS A 202 -7.72 -9.95 16.98
C LYS A 202 -8.76 -10.61 16.06
N GLY A 203 -9.12 -9.95 14.96
CA GLY A 203 -10.15 -10.41 14.03
C GLY A 203 -11.51 -10.67 14.66
N ARG A 204 -11.90 -9.86 15.65
CA ARG A 204 -13.17 -9.99 16.36
C ARG A 204 -14.29 -9.32 15.58
N ASP A 205 -15.50 -9.86 15.66
CA ASP A 205 -16.69 -9.22 15.09
C ASP A 205 -17.05 -7.99 15.94
N VAL A 206 -16.98 -6.80 15.32
CA VAL A 206 -17.25 -5.53 15.99
C VAL A 206 -18.72 -5.38 16.38
N ALA A 207 -19.62 -6.08 15.69
CA ALA A 207 -21.05 -6.04 15.98
C ALA A 207 -21.41 -6.64 17.35
N LEU A 208 -20.52 -7.47 17.92
CA LEU A 208 -20.72 -8.07 19.24
C LEU A 208 -20.61 -7.07 20.40
N PHE A 209 -19.99 -5.90 20.19
CA PHE A 209 -19.67 -4.97 21.26
C PHE A 209 -20.67 -3.80 21.40
N GLY A 210 -21.78 -3.86 20.67
CA GLY A 210 -22.85 -2.85 20.72
C GLY A 210 -22.44 -1.46 20.22
N ASN A 211 -23.41 -0.67 19.77
CA ASN A 211 -23.30 0.77 19.46
C ASN A 211 -22.09 1.23 18.60
N TYR A 212 -21.51 0.36 17.76
CA TYR A 212 -20.41 0.77 16.87
C TYR A 212 -20.88 1.75 15.79
N ARG A 213 -22.16 1.70 15.40
CA ARG A 213 -22.71 2.50 14.30
C ARG A 213 -22.58 4.00 14.51
N ARG A 214 -22.53 4.49 15.76
CA ARG A 214 -22.26 5.91 16.05
C ARG A 214 -20.93 6.40 15.48
N MET A 215 -19.97 5.47 15.33
CA MET A 215 -18.65 5.78 14.80
C MET A 215 -18.65 5.89 13.27
N LEU A 216 -19.70 5.46 12.56
CA LEU A 216 -19.84 5.65 11.10
C LEU A 216 -19.92 7.13 10.73
N THR A 217 -20.55 7.95 11.57
CA THR A 217 -20.74 9.39 11.36
C THR A 217 -19.84 10.25 12.23
N SER A 218 -18.79 9.64 12.82
CA SER A 218 -17.84 10.36 13.67
C SER A 218 -17.19 11.51 12.92
N THR A 219 -16.99 12.65 13.58
CA THR A 219 -16.20 13.77 13.05
C THR A 219 -14.71 13.41 12.93
N HIS A 220 -14.26 12.33 13.59
CA HIS A 220 -12.87 11.91 13.62
C HIS A 220 -12.59 10.86 12.54
N VAL A 221 -11.83 11.25 11.51
CA VAL A 221 -11.39 10.35 10.41
C VAL A 221 -10.76 9.04 10.92
N PRO A 222 -9.87 9.05 11.94
CA PRO A 222 -9.28 7.79 12.43
C PRO A 222 -10.32 6.80 12.95
N GLU A 223 -11.40 7.29 13.55
CA GLU A 223 -12.47 6.44 14.09
C GLU A 223 -13.22 5.71 12.97
N ARG A 224 -13.61 6.44 11.92
CA ARG A 224 -14.26 5.86 10.73
C ARG A 224 -13.32 4.89 9.99
N TYR A 225 -12.04 5.25 9.88
CA TYR A 225 -11.01 4.41 9.26
C TYR A 225 -10.84 3.07 10.00
N TRP A 226 -10.63 3.10 11.31
CA TRP A 226 -10.44 1.86 12.09
C TRP A 226 -11.73 1.05 12.20
N LEU A 227 -12.89 1.72 12.16
CA LEU A 227 -14.18 1.04 12.08
C LEU A 227 -14.32 0.27 10.77
N ALA A 228 -14.02 0.88 9.63
CA ALA A 228 -14.05 0.22 8.32
C ALA A 228 -13.24 -1.09 8.35
N GLY A 229 -12.01 -1.02 8.88
CA GLY A 229 -11.14 -2.18 9.00
C GLY A 229 -11.65 -3.26 9.96
N ALA A 230 -12.24 -2.88 11.09
CA ALA A 230 -12.87 -3.81 12.04
C ALA A 230 -14.10 -4.51 11.43
N LEU A 231 -14.93 -3.78 10.68
CA LEU A 231 -16.12 -4.33 10.01
C LEU A 231 -15.76 -5.43 8.99
N GLY A 232 -14.56 -5.40 8.41
CA GLY A 232 -14.07 -6.42 7.48
C GLY A 232 -13.98 -7.84 8.08
N TYR A 233 -13.97 -7.98 9.40
CA TYR A 233 -14.01 -9.27 10.10
C TYR A 233 -15.42 -9.73 10.46
N SER A 234 -16.39 -8.82 10.40
CA SER A 234 -17.77 -9.10 10.75
C SER A 234 -18.47 -9.81 9.59
N ARG A 235 -19.45 -10.68 9.90
CA ARG A 235 -20.14 -11.51 8.89
C ARG A 235 -21.63 -11.20 8.72
N GLY A 236 -22.23 -10.41 9.62
CA GLY A 236 -23.64 -10.03 9.54
C GLY A 236 -23.97 -9.14 8.33
N PRO A 237 -25.18 -9.21 7.76
CA PRO A 237 -25.57 -8.40 6.59
C PRO A 237 -25.58 -6.89 6.87
N GLU A 238 -25.86 -6.50 8.10
CA GLU A 238 -25.84 -5.10 8.53
C GLU A 238 -24.44 -4.48 8.46
N THR A 239 -23.41 -5.19 8.93
CA THR A 239 -22.02 -4.70 8.84
C THR A 239 -21.53 -4.61 7.40
N TYR A 240 -22.10 -5.39 6.47
CA TYR A 240 -21.81 -5.23 5.05
C TYR A 240 -22.36 -3.92 4.50
N ARG A 241 -23.61 -3.59 4.82
CA ARG A 241 -24.23 -2.30 4.45
C ARG A 241 -23.45 -1.12 5.02
N ASP A 242 -22.99 -1.26 6.26
CA ASP A 242 -22.18 -0.22 6.91
C ASP A 242 -20.81 -0.03 6.23
N ILE A 243 -20.16 -1.10 5.73
CA ILE A 243 -18.94 -0.95 4.90
C ILE A 243 -19.26 -0.25 3.58
N LEU A 244 -20.37 -0.59 2.92
CA LEU A 244 -20.77 0.07 1.67
C LEU A 244 -21.01 1.57 1.87
N ALA A 245 -21.64 1.97 2.99
CA ALA A 245 -21.83 3.38 3.32
C ALA A 245 -20.49 4.14 3.48
N LEU A 246 -19.45 3.47 4.00
CA LEU A 246 -18.11 4.05 4.13
C LEU A 246 -17.38 4.21 2.79
N LEU A 247 -17.89 3.68 1.67
CA LEU A 247 -17.38 3.99 0.33
C LEU A 247 -17.78 5.39 -0.14
N ASP A 248 -18.77 6.02 0.50
CA ASP A 248 -19.20 7.40 0.26
C ASP A 248 -18.58 8.39 1.28
N ASP A 249 -17.57 7.95 2.05
CA ASP A 249 -16.90 8.80 3.04
C ASP A 249 -16.13 9.94 2.35
N PRO A 250 -16.18 11.18 2.88
CA PRO A 250 -15.42 12.30 2.32
C PRO A 250 -13.89 12.14 2.43
N SER A 251 -13.41 11.21 3.28
CA SER A 251 -11.98 10.93 3.40
C SER A 251 -11.57 9.75 2.52
N PRO A 252 -10.68 9.94 1.53
CA PRO A 252 -10.20 8.85 0.67
C PRO A 252 -9.57 7.70 1.47
N ASN A 253 -8.92 8.01 2.61
CA ASN A 253 -8.35 6.99 3.49
C ASN A 253 -9.40 6.02 4.03
N VAL A 254 -10.60 6.51 4.36
CA VAL A 254 -11.71 5.68 4.86
C VAL A 254 -12.28 4.85 3.72
N VAL A 255 -12.48 5.43 2.54
CA VAL A 255 -12.93 4.72 1.33
C VAL A 255 -11.97 3.57 0.97
N CYS A 256 -10.66 3.84 0.94
CA CYS A 256 -9.63 2.84 0.70
C CYS A 256 -9.68 1.71 1.75
N LYS A 257 -9.89 2.06 3.03
CA LYS A 257 -10.00 1.06 4.10
C LYS A 257 -11.29 0.24 3.99
N ALA A 258 -12.38 0.83 3.51
CA ALA A 258 -13.63 0.14 3.23
C ALA A 258 -13.47 -0.86 2.06
N PHE A 259 -12.76 -0.51 0.98
CA PHE A 259 -12.41 -1.47 -0.07
C PHE A 259 -11.57 -2.65 0.46
N GLU A 260 -10.56 -2.38 1.28
CA GLU A 260 -9.77 -3.43 1.94
C GLU A 260 -10.67 -4.35 2.78
N ALA A 261 -11.60 -3.77 3.55
CA ALA A 261 -12.56 -4.49 4.37
C ALA A 261 -13.49 -5.37 3.52
N LEU A 262 -14.00 -4.89 2.37
CA LEU A 262 -14.81 -5.68 1.44
C LEU A 262 -14.02 -6.86 0.86
N GLY A 263 -12.79 -6.63 0.39
CA GLY A 263 -11.94 -7.68 -0.17
C GLY A 263 -11.64 -8.77 0.86
N LYS A 264 -11.33 -8.36 2.09
CA LYS A 264 -11.08 -9.27 3.22
C LYS A 264 -12.32 -10.04 3.66
N ARG A 265 -13.45 -9.35 3.75
CA ARG A 265 -14.73 -9.96 4.10
C ARG A 265 -15.13 -10.99 3.06
N GLY A 266 -14.85 -10.79 1.78
CA GLY A 266 -15.24 -11.75 0.77
C GLY A 266 -16.72 -11.62 0.37
N GLY A 267 -17.13 -12.49 -0.56
CA GLY A 267 -18.51 -12.61 -1.02
C GLY A 267 -18.71 -12.10 -2.45
N ALA A 268 -19.47 -12.85 -3.25
CA ALA A 268 -19.67 -12.55 -4.67
C ALA A 268 -20.31 -11.15 -4.89
N GLN A 269 -21.22 -10.74 -3.99
CA GLN A 269 -21.88 -9.44 -4.06
C GLN A 269 -20.90 -8.26 -3.92
N ALA A 270 -19.77 -8.44 -3.23
CA ALA A 270 -18.75 -7.40 -3.09
C ALA A 270 -18.13 -7.03 -4.44
N MET A 271 -17.90 -8.00 -5.34
CA MET A 271 -17.29 -7.74 -6.64
C MET A 271 -18.12 -6.75 -7.47
N GLY A 272 -19.43 -6.97 -7.58
CA GLY A 272 -20.31 -6.09 -8.36
C GLY A 272 -20.39 -4.66 -7.79
N ASN A 273 -20.38 -4.52 -6.47
CA ASN A 273 -20.33 -3.20 -5.81
C ASN A 273 -19.00 -2.48 -6.06
N ILE A 274 -17.88 -3.20 -5.98
CA ILE A 274 -16.55 -2.62 -6.21
C ILE A 274 -16.37 -2.23 -7.68
N ILE A 275 -16.84 -3.05 -8.63
CA ILE A 275 -16.80 -2.74 -10.08
C ILE A 275 -17.55 -1.45 -10.38
N ARG A 276 -18.79 -1.30 -9.90
CA ARG A 276 -19.54 -0.04 -10.10
C ARG A 276 -18.80 1.17 -9.55
N ARG A 277 -18.11 1.03 -8.42
CA ARG A 277 -17.42 2.14 -7.77
C ARG A 277 -16.10 2.52 -8.46
N ILE A 278 -15.34 1.54 -8.96
CA ILE A 278 -14.11 1.82 -9.71
C ILE A 278 -14.41 2.50 -11.06
N GLU A 279 -15.54 2.17 -11.70
CA GLU A 279 -15.99 2.77 -12.96
C GLU A 279 -16.42 4.24 -12.82
N THR A 280 -16.90 4.65 -11.64
CA THR A 280 -17.40 6.01 -11.39
C THR A 280 -16.46 6.88 -10.56
N SER A 281 -15.36 6.34 -10.04
CA SER A 281 -14.41 7.10 -9.23
C SER A 281 -13.34 7.70 -10.11
N ASP A 282 -13.10 9.01 -10.00
CA ASP A 282 -11.95 9.69 -10.61
C ASP A 282 -10.72 9.67 -9.67
N HIS A 283 -10.87 9.15 -8.45
CA HIS A 283 -9.81 9.12 -7.46
C HIS A 283 -8.93 7.88 -7.65
N TRP A 284 -7.81 8.06 -8.33
CA TRP A 284 -6.89 6.98 -8.70
C TRP A 284 -6.48 6.06 -7.52
N TYR A 285 -6.33 6.59 -6.30
CA TYR A 285 -6.00 5.79 -5.11
C TYR A 285 -7.16 4.89 -4.66
N GLU A 286 -8.39 5.36 -4.80
CA GLU A 286 -9.58 4.57 -4.50
C GLU A 286 -9.71 3.42 -5.51
N GLN A 287 -9.54 3.74 -6.80
CA GLN A 287 -9.49 2.74 -7.87
C GLN A 287 -8.42 1.68 -7.61
N TRP A 288 -7.25 2.08 -7.10
CA TRP A 288 -6.17 1.16 -6.74
C TRP A 288 -6.57 0.19 -5.62
N TYR A 289 -7.20 0.68 -4.54
CA TYR A 289 -7.70 -0.19 -3.47
C TYR A 289 -8.88 -1.06 -3.93
N ALA A 290 -9.79 -0.52 -4.73
CA ALA A 290 -10.87 -1.25 -5.36
C ALA A 290 -10.35 -2.42 -6.21
N TYR A 291 -9.36 -2.15 -7.07
CA TYR A 291 -8.69 -3.18 -7.86
C TYR A 291 -8.08 -4.27 -6.97
N ARG A 292 -7.31 -3.89 -5.94
CA ARG A 292 -6.73 -4.87 -5.00
C ARG A 292 -7.79 -5.72 -4.31
N ALA A 293 -8.89 -5.11 -3.88
CA ALA A 293 -10.01 -5.82 -3.28
C ALA A 293 -10.62 -6.83 -4.26
N LEU A 294 -10.84 -6.43 -5.53
CA LEU A 294 -11.29 -7.34 -6.59
C LEU A 294 -10.33 -8.53 -6.77
N ARG A 295 -9.02 -8.27 -6.79
CA ARG A 295 -8.01 -9.34 -6.91
C ARG A 295 -8.03 -10.29 -5.72
N THR A 296 -8.21 -9.78 -4.50
CA THR A 296 -8.40 -10.61 -3.30
C THR A 296 -9.67 -11.47 -3.40
N LEU A 297 -10.73 -10.95 -4.02
CA LEU A 297 -11.98 -11.67 -4.29
C LEU A 297 -11.87 -12.67 -5.45
N GLY A 298 -10.70 -12.78 -6.10
CA GLY A 298 -10.47 -13.70 -7.21
C GLY A 298 -10.90 -13.17 -8.58
N TRP A 299 -11.34 -11.91 -8.67
CA TRP A 299 -11.63 -11.28 -9.95
C TRP A 299 -10.36 -11.17 -10.78
N ARG A 300 -10.47 -11.38 -12.09
CA ARG A 300 -9.38 -11.26 -13.06
C ARG A 300 -9.83 -10.29 -14.13
N GLN A 301 -8.97 -9.33 -14.44
CA GLN A 301 -9.23 -8.47 -15.59
C GLN A 301 -9.13 -9.31 -16.86
N ILE A 302 -10.18 -9.27 -17.65
CA ILE A 302 -10.23 -9.83 -19.01
C ILE A 302 -10.14 -8.63 -19.95
N ARG A 303 -9.68 -8.81 -21.20
CA ARG A 303 -9.64 -7.73 -22.20
C ARG A 303 -10.88 -6.84 -22.11
N SER A 304 -10.66 -5.53 -22.08
CA SER A 304 -11.73 -4.58 -22.40
C SER A 304 -12.21 -4.95 -23.80
N GLN A 305 -13.50 -5.28 -23.92
CA GLN A 305 -14.14 -5.44 -25.23
C GLN A 305 -14.17 -4.11 -25.96
#